data_AF-A0A7C9AM46-F1
#
_entry.id   AF-A0A7C9AM46-F1
#
_cell.length_a   1.000
_cell.length_b   1.000
_cell.length_c   1.000
_cell.angle_alpha   90.00
_cell.angle_beta   90.00
_cell.angle_gamma   90.00
#
_symmetry.space_group_name_H-M   'P 1'
#
loop_
_entity.id
_entity.type
_entity.pdbx_description
1 polymer ?
#
loop_
_entity_poly.entity_id
_entity_poly.type
_entity_poly.pdbx_seq_one_letter_code
_entity_poly.pdbx_strand_id
1 'polypeptide(L)'
;MLDNQIEKTVLFLLEQQGLLAGRLSRLAEVRNSLEQQPDISKISQLREAYREIGWDLLKLLNFVEINAIGLRKILKKFDKRFGYRFTDYYVKTRANHPYSQLQQVFKHVGIGAVVGAITRNLDELQERQGSYLSIYDQPALPLQDPIIDAIKSAVDRLTHSTNFLHFLAQHALIMQEEILPSPTEQKIDDRRYNFMSLVLNLANTFLYMVNTYIIVPTADDYSISLGAAATVCGIIIGSMAVAQVFSSVYFSAWSNRSYFRPLIFSSIVLFVGNALYALAYDFNSIWVLLIGRLFCGLGSARAVNRRYISDCVPLKIRMQASAAFVSASALGMACGPALAGLLQTNFKIFNLTFNQVTLPGWVMAAAWLVYLVWLWIAFNEPALEEDNVESQSKAETKQNDVMERGLKQPLLLTSEQSRSSEDQDQDDGDDEIECDGSEEAPEECRRPANSIVS
;
A
#
# COMPACT_ATOMS: atom_id res chain seq x y z
N MET A 1 16.41 -26.43 -1.09
CA MET A 1 15.20 -27.27 -1.27
C MET A 1 14.18 -26.64 -2.21
N LEU A 2 13.84 -25.34 -2.06
CA LEU A 2 12.89 -24.67 -2.97
C LEU A 2 13.38 -24.62 -4.42
N ASP A 3 14.65 -24.26 -4.63
CA ASP A 3 15.29 -24.23 -5.97
C ASP A 3 15.16 -25.57 -6.70
N ASN A 4 15.41 -26.69 -6.03
CA ASN A 4 15.29 -28.04 -6.60
C ASN A 4 13.83 -28.38 -6.98
N GLN A 5 12.84 -27.89 -6.24
CA GLN A 5 11.43 -28.09 -6.62
C GLN A 5 11.05 -27.25 -7.84
N ILE A 6 11.53 -26.00 -7.92
CA ILE A 6 11.33 -25.15 -9.09
C ILE A 6 11.99 -25.76 -10.31
N GLU A 7 13.21 -26.26 -10.17
CA GLU A 7 13.95 -26.97 -11.22
C GLU A 7 13.14 -28.15 -11.78
N LYS A 8 12.58 -28.99 -10.91
CA LYS A 8 11.71 -30.10 -11.33
C LYS A 8 10.49 -29.64 -12.10
N THR A 9 9.81 -28.58 -11.63
CA THR A 9 8.66 -28.00 -12.34
C THR A 9 9.03 -27.48 -13.72
N VAL A 10 10.19 -26.82 -13.82
CA VAL A 10 10.72 -26.27 -15.08
C VAL A 10 11.10 -27.36 -16.07
N LEU A 11 11.83 -28.39 -15.62
CA LEU A 11 12.24 -29.50 -16.48
C LEU A 11 11.02 -30.24 -17.03
N PHE A 12 10.01 -30.47 -16.18
CA PHE A 12 8.74 -31.05 -16.62
C PHE A 12 8.03 -30.14 -17.64
N LEU A 13 7.98 -28.82 -17.41
CA LEU A 13 7.38 -27.88 -18.35
C LEU A 13 8.07 -27.94 -19.73
N LEU A 14 9.41 -27.95 -19.75
CA LEU A 14 10.19 -28.03 -20.98
C LEU A 14 9.97 -29.35 -21.73
N GLU A 15 9.91 -30.47 -21.01
CA GLU A 15 9.61 -31.78 -21.58
C GLU A 15 8.22 -31.79 -22.25
N GLN A 16 7.20 -31.30 -21.54
CA GLN A 16 5.84 -31.25 -22.08
C GLN A 16 5.71 -30.27 -23.26
N GLN A 17 6.39 -29.13 -23.22
CA GLN A 17 6.46 -28.21 -24.37
C GLN A 17 7.11 -28.88 -25.58
N GLY A 18 8.19 -29.63 -25.39
CA GLY A 18 8.85 -30.38 -26.46
C GLY A 18 7.94 -31.44 -27.08
N LEU A 19 7.20 -32.18 -26.25
CA LEU A 19 6.23 -33.19 -26.71
C LEU A 19 5.08 -32.55 -27.52
N LEU A 20 4.53 -31.43 -27.04
CA LEU A 20 3.48 -30.69 -27.76
C LEU A 20 4.01 -30.12 -29.08
N ALA A 21 5.20 -29.52 -29.08
CA ALA A 21 5.84 -29.01 -30.30
C ALA A 21 6.09 -30.13 -31.33
N GLY A 22 6.58 -31.29 -30.88
CA GLY A 22 6.80 -32.45 -31.75
C GLY A 22 5.50 -33.04 -32.31
N ARG A 23 4.38 -32.97 -31.58
CA ARG A 23 3.05 -33.33 -32.11
C ARG A 23 2.56 -32.30 -33.13
N LEU A 24 2.72 -31.00 -32.84
CA LEU A 24 2.36 -29.92 -33.76
C LEU A 24 3.13 -29.99 -35.08
N SER A 25 4.43 -30.28 -35.04
CA SER A 25 5.24 -30.45 -36.26
C SER A 25 4.72 -31.59 -37.13
N ARG A 26 4.38 -32.75 -36.52
CA ARG A 26 3.80 -33.89 -37.24
C ARG A 26 2.44 -33.55 -37.86
N LEU A 27 1.59 -32.83 -37.14
CA LEU A 27 0.30 -32.38 -37.70
C LEU A 27 0.47 -31.34 -38.81
N ALA A 28 1.52 -30.51 -38.76
CA ALA A 28 1.83 -29.57 -39.83
C ALA A 28 2.28 -30.29 -41.11
N GLU A 29 3.05 -31.38 -41.01
CA GLU A 29 3.40 -32.23 -42.17
C GLU A 29 2.17 -32.87 -42.80
N VAL A 30 1.28 -33.44 -41.97
CA VAL A 30 0.01 -34.02 -42.43
C VAL A 30 -0.84 -32.95 -43.11
N ARG A 31 -0.92 -31.75 -42.53
CA ARG A 31 -1.63 -30.61 -43.12
C ARG A 31 -1.08 -30.24 -44.50
N ASN A 32 0.24 -30.10 -44.63
CA ASN A 32 0.89 -29.75 -45.90
C ASN A 32 0.61 -30.82 -46.99
N SER A 33 0.51 -32.09 -46.61
CA SER A 33 0.12 -33.16 -47.54
C SER A 33 -1.35 -33.08 -47.97
N LEU A 34 -2.24 -32.61 -47.08
CA LEU A 34 -3.67 -32.44 -47.37
C LEU A 34 -3.97 -31.19 -48.20
N GLU A 35 -3.08 -30.20 -48.22
CA GLU A 35 -3.20 -29.05 -49.13
C GLU A 35 -3.07 -29.46 -50.60
N GLN A 36 -2.41 -30.59 -50.88
CA GLN A 36 -2.24 -31.12 -52.24
C GLN A 36 -3.43 -31.99 -52.68
N GLN A 37 -4.13 -32.63 -51.74
CA GLN A 37 -5.32 -33.47 -52.01
C GLN A 37 -6.37 -33.28 -50.89
N PRO A 38 -7.41 -32.47 -51.10
CA PRO A 38 -8.40 -32.19 -50.07
C PRO A 38 -9.34 -33.38 -49.87
N ASP A 39 -9.34 -33.93 -48.65
CA ASP A 39 -10.28 -34.95 -48.18
C ASP A 39 -10.96 -34.46 -46.90
N ILE A 40 -12.29 -34.31 -46.97
CA ILE A 40 -13.12 -33.76 -45.89
C ILE A 40 -13.02 -34.61 -44.62
N SER A 41 -12.89 -35.93 -44.76
CA SER A 41 -12.76 -36.84 -43.61
C SER A 41 -11.44 -36.62 -42.87
N LYS A 42 -10.34 -36.46 -43.63
CA LYS A 42 -9.00 -36.22 -43.08
C LYS A 42 -8.86 -34.82 -42.47
N ILE A 43 -9.56 -33.82 -43.00
CA ILE A 43 -9.62 -32.46 -42.44
C ILE A 43 -10.31 -32.47 -41.07
N SER A 44 -11.42 -33.22 -40.92
CA SER A 44 -12.11 -33.38 -39.65
C SER A 44 -11.24 -34.09 -38.60
N GLN A 45 -10.54 -35.16 -38.99
CA GLN A 45 -9.59 -35.88 -38.12
C GLN A 45 -8.42 -34.99 -37.70
N LEU A 46 -7.88 -34.19 -38.62
CA LEU A 46 -6.80 -33.25 -38.33
C LEU A 46 -7.24 -32.18 -37.32
N ARG A 47 -8.47 -31.66 -37.46
CA ARG A 47 -9.05 -30.70 -36.51
C ARG A 47 -9.15 -31.32 -35.11
N GLU A 48 -9.67 -32.54 -35.00
CA GLU A 48 -9.77 -33.22 -33.71
C GLU A 48 -8.39 -33.48 -33.09
N ALA A 49 -7.39 -33.81 -33.90
CA ALA A 49 -6.01 -33.94 -33.43
C ALA A 49 -5.43 -32.61 -32.90
N TYR A 50 -5.72 -31.46 -33.52
CA TYR A 50 -5.34 -30.15 -32.99
C TYR A 50 -6.09 -29.82 -31.69
N ARG A 51 -7.36 -30.23 -31.57
CA ARG A 51 -8.15 -30.07 -30.34
C ARG A 51 -7.58 -30.87 -29.18
N GLU A 52 -7.17 -32.12 -29.41
CA GLU A 52 -6.49 -32.95 -28.40
C GLU A 52 -5.21 -32.27 -27.88
N ILE A 53 -4.39 -31.70 -28.78
CA ILE A 53 -3.21 -30.92 -28.38
C ILE A 53 -3.63 -29.69 -27.56
N GLY A 54 -4.73 -29.03 -27.92
CA GLY A 54 -5.31 -27.93 -27.15
C GLY A 54 -5.71 -28.34 -25.72
N TRP A 55 -6.34 -29.51 -25.55
CA TRP A 55 -6.67 -30.05 -24.24
C TRP A 55 -5.45 -30.38 -23.39
N ASP A 56 -4.41 -30.96 -24.00
CA ASP A 56 -3.17 -31.26 -23.29
C ASP A 56 -2.41 -29.97 -22.92
N LEU A 57 -2.46 -28.95 -23.77
CA LEU A 57 -1.96 -27.62 -23.44
C LEU A 57 -2.74 -27.00 -22.26
N LEU A 58 -4.06 -27.13 -22.21
CA LEU A 58 -4.86 -26.65 -21.07
C LEU A 58 -4.46 -27.32 -19.75
N LYS A 59 -4.20 -28.63 -19.76
CA LYS A 59 -3.68 -29.35 -18.59
C LYS A 59 -2.32 -28.80 -18.15
N LEU A 60 -1.43 -28.52 -19.12
CA LEU A 60 -0.12 -27.94 -18.86
C LEU A 60 -0.23 -26.54 -18.27
N LEU A 61 -1.09 -25.67 -18.82
CA LEU A 61 -1.34 -24.32 -18.29
C LEU A 61 -1.85 -24.36 -16.85
N ASN A 62 -2.80 -25.24 -16.54
CA ASN A 62 -3.31 -25.43 -15.17
C ASN A 62 -2.22 -25.97 -14.22
N PHE A 63 -1.39 -26.90 -14.68
CA PHE A 63 -0.25 -27.39 -13.90
C PHE A 63 0.70 -26.24 -13.54
N VAL A 64 1.08 -25.40 -14.50
CA VAL A 64 1.98 -24.27 -14.25
C VAL A 64 1.34 -23.28 -13.28
N GLU A 65 0.04 -23.00 -13.42
CA GLU A 65 -0.71 -22.12 -12.52
C GLU A 65 -0.71 -22.62 -11.07
N ILE A 66 -1.03 -23.90 -10.85
CA ILE A 66 -1.05 -24.50 -9.51
C ILE A 66 0.35 -24.42 -8.87
N ASN A 67 1.41 -24.72 -9.63
CA ASN A 67 2.78 -24.64 -9.13
C ASN A 67 3.21 -23.20 -8.84
N ALA A 68 2.85 -22.24 -9.69
CA ALA A 68 3.11 -20.81 -9.45
C ALA A 68 2.40 -20.31 -8.17
N ILE A 69 1.14 -20.71 -7.94
CA ILE A 69 0.38 -20.39 -6.73
C ILE A 69 1.00 -21.08 -5.50
N GLY A 70 1.42 -22.34 -5.63
CA GLY A 70 2.08 -23.10 -4.58
C GLY A 70 3.38 -22.44 -4.13
N LEU A 71 4.23 -22.06 -5.09
CA LEU A 71 5.47 -21.34 -4.86
C LEU A 71 5.23 -20.02 -4.14
N ARG A 72 4.22 -19.25 -4.57
CA ARG A 72 3.79 -18.02 -3.89
C ARG A 72 3.42 -18.25 -2.43
N LYS A 73 2.63 -19.29 -2.14
CA LYS A 73 2.20 -19.62 -0.78
C LYS A 73 3.38 -20.08 0.09
N ILE A 74 4.34 -20.79 -0.48
CA ILE A 74 5.56 -21.21 0.22
C ILE A 74 6.40 -19.99 0.59
N LEU A 75 6.69 -19.12 -0.38
CA LEU A 75 7.43 -17.87 -0.15
C LEU A 75 6.78 -17.01 0.94
N LYS A 76 5.45 -16.85 0.88
CA LYS A 76 4.68 -16.14 1.93
C LYS A 76 4.81 -16.79 3.33
N LYS A 77 4.84 -18.12 3.42
CA LYS A 77 5.05 -18.82 4.70
C LYS A 77 6.48 -18.63 5.24
N PHE A 78 7.47 -18.53 4.36
CA PHE A 78 8.85 -18.25 4.75
C PHE A 78 8.98 -16.83 5.31
N ASP A 79 8.43 -15.81 4.62
CA ASP A 79 8.43 -14.43 5.14
C ASP A 79 7.77 -14.36 6.53
N LYS A 80 6.62 -15.04 6.70
CA LYS A 80 5.90 -15.07 7.99
C LYS A 80 6.71 -15.73 9.11
N ARG A 81 7.51 -16.76 8.82
CA ARG A 81 8.25 -17.52 9.83
C ARG A 81 9.55 -16.83 10.25
N PHE A 82 10.21 -16.11 9.32
CA PHE A 82 11.54 -15.56 9.55
C PHE A 82 11.54 -14.04 9.80
N GLY A 83 10.44 -13.32 9.57
CA GLY A 83 10.33 -11.88 9.87
C GLY A 83 11.21 -10.98 9.00
N TYR A 84 11.93 -11.55 8.02
CA TYR A 84 12.77 -10.84 7.05
C TYR A 84 12.14 -10.90 5.66
N ARG A 85 12.53 -9.94 4.81
CA ARG A 85 12.21 -9.85 3.36
C ARG A 85 12.86 -10.98 2.54
N PHE A 86 12.63 -12.22 2.92
CA PHE A 86 13.21 -13.38 2.25
C PHE A 86 12.70 -13.48 0.82
N THR A 87 11.41 -13.24 0.56
CA THR A 87 10.86 -13.24 -0.79
C THR A 87 11.51 -12.19 -1.68
N ASP A 88 11.69 -10.95 -1.22
CA ASP A 88 12.34 -9.92 -2.03
C ASP A 88 13.80 -10.26 -2.32
N TYR A 89 14.53 -10.75 -1.31
CA TYR A 89 15.92 -11.17 -1.47
C TYR A 89 16.04 -12.36 -2.42
N TYR A 90 15.27 -13.42 -2.17
CA TYR A 90 15.24 -14.65 -2.93
C TYR A 90 14.88 -14.39 -4.38
N VAL A 91 13.86 -13.56 -4.61
CA VAL A 91 13.45 -13.29 -5.98
C VAL A 91 14.37 -12.29 -6.66
N LYS A 92 14.91 -11.27 -5.99
CA LYS A 92 15.91 -10.37 -6.59
C LYS A 92 17.17 -11.13 -7.01
N THR A 93 17.63 -12.09 -6.21
CA THR A 93 18.80 -12.91 -6.52
C THR A 93 18.51 -14.00 -7.56
N ARG A 94 17.28 -14.54 -7.61
CA ARG A 94 16.96 -15.67 -8.49
C ARG A 94 16.21 -15.29 -9.77
N ALA A 95 15.48 -14.18 -9.85
CA ALA A 95 14.74 -13.75 -11.06
C ALA A 95 15.56 -12.91 -12.03
N ASN A 96 16.57 -12.18 -11.56
CA ASN A 96 17.39 -11.28 -12.39
C ASN A 96 18.59 -11.98 -13.03
N HIS A 97 18.77 -13.28 -12.80
CA HIS A 97 19.85 -14.05 -13.40
C HIS A 97 19.44 -14.57 -14.79
N PRO A 98 20.32 -14.54 -15.82
CA PRO A 98 20.01 -15.00 -17.17
C PRO A 98 19.58 -16.48 -17.25
N TYR A 99 20.01 -17.31 -16.30
CA TYR A 99 19.62 -18.73 -16.18
C TYR A 99 18.54 -18.95 -15.11
N SER A 100 17.68 -17.97 -14.88
CA SER A 100 16.63 -18.06 -13.86
C SER A 100 15.57 -19.10 -14.25
N GLN A 101 15.59 -20.25 -13.55
CA GLN A 101 14.53 -21.25 -13.61
C GLN A 101 13.18 -20.67 -13.14
N LEU A 102 13.23 -19.76 -12.16
CA LEU A 102 12.07 -19.03 -11.67
C LEU A 102 11.40 -18.21 -12.78
N GLN A 103 12.20 -17.58 -13.64
CA GLN A 103 11.69 -16.78 -14.75
C GLN A 103 11.00 -17.64 -15.82
N GLN A 104 11.44 -18.89 -16.03
CA GLN A 104 10.82 -19.80 -16.99
C GLN A 104 9.40 -20.20 -16.58
N VAL A 105 9.15 -20.43 -15.29
CA VAL A 105 7.81 -20.72 -14.74
C VAL A 105 6.88 -19.50 -14.80
N PHE A 106 7.41 -18.27 -14.66
CA PHE A 106 6.57 -17.07 -14.55
C PHE A 106 6.34 -16.32 -15.85
N LYS A 107 7.31 -16.32 -16.77
CA LYS A 107 7.19 -15.68 -18.09
C LYS A 107 6.56 -16.59 -19.14
N HIS A 108 6.33 -17.86 -18.82
CA HIS A 108 5.71 -18.85 -19.73
C HIS A 108 6.37 -18.88 -21.10
N VAL A 109 7.70 -18.76 -21.11
CA VAL A 109 8.48 -18.66 -22.35
C VAL A 109 8.22 -19.91 -23.20
N GLY A 110 7.83 -19.71 -24.46
CA GLY A 110 7.51 -20.80 -25.39
C GLY A 110 6.03 -21.20 -25.44
N ILE A 111 5.25 -21.00 -24.37
CA ILE A 111 3.80 -21.35 -24.34
C ILE A 111 3.03 -20.53 -25.37
N GLY A 112 3.34 -19.22 -25.50
CA GLY A 112 2.68 -18.34 -26.46
C GLY A 112 2.83 -18.77 -27.93
N ALA A 113 3.96 -19.39 -28.29
CA ALA A 113 4.17 -19.90 -29.64
C ALA A 113 3.30 -21.14 -29.92
N VAL A 114 3.17 -22.03 -28.94
CA VAL A 114 2.29 -23.22 -29.02
C VAL A 114 0.83 -22.80 -29.08
N VAL A 115 0.41 -21.84 -28.25
CA VAL A 115 -0.95 -21.24 -28.28
C VAL A 115 -1.22 -20.64 -29.65
N GLY A 116 -0.33 -19.78 -30.15
CA GLY A 116 -0.49 -19.13 -31.46
C GLY A 116 -0.55 -20.14 -32.61
N ALA A 117 0.27 -21.19 -32.56
CA ALA A 117 0.22 -22.26 -33.55
C ALA A 117 -1.13 -23.00 -33.53
N ILE A 118 -1.65 -23.38 -32.36
CA ILE A 118 -2.92 -24.10 -32.26
C ILE A 118 -4.08 -23.21 -32.70
N THR A 119 -4.17 -21.99 -32.19
CA THR A 119 -5.25 -21.05 -32.53
C THR A 119 -5.27 -20.76 -34.03
N ARG A 120 -4.12 -20.43 -34.63
CA ARG A 120 -4.03 -20.18 -36.07
C ARG A 120 -4.44 -21.39 -36.91
N ASN A 121 -3.96 -22.58 -36.54
CA ASN A 121 -4.27 -23.80 -37.30
C ASN A 121 -5.75 -24.21 -37.18
N LEU A 122 -6.37 -24.02 -36.01
CA LEU A 122 -7.80 -24.31 -35.82
C LEU A 122 -8.69 -23.31 -36.57
N ASP A 123 -8.34 -22.01 -36.55
CA ASP A 123 -9.06 -20.97 -37.29
C ASP A 123 -8.97 -21.20 -38.82
N GLU A 124 -7.79 -21.52 -39.35
CA GLU A 124 -7.59 -21.79 -40.79
C GLU A 124 -8.32 -23.06 -41.27
N LEU A 125 -8.41 -24.10 -40.42
CA LEU A 125 -9.17 -25.31 -40.75
C LEU A 125 -10.69 -25.08 -40.71
N GLN A 126 -11.15 -24.11 -39.90
CA GLN A 126 -12.56 -23.74 -39.79
C GLN A 126 -13.05 -22.93 -41.00
N GLU A 127 -12.24 -22.00 -41.52
CA GLU A 127 -12.57 -21.25 -42.75
C GLU A 127 -12.69 -22.18 -43.97
N ARG A 128 -11.81 -23.19 -44.07
CA ARG A 128 -11.85 -24.16 -45.18
C ARG A 128 -13.11 -25.02 -45.16
N GLN A 129 -13.62 -25.42 -44.00
CA GLN A 129 -14.85 -26.21 -43.89
C GLN A 129 -16.09 -25.41 -44.36
N GLY A 130 -16.14 -24.11 -44.08
CA GLY A 130 -17.20 -23.22 -44.56
C GLY A 130 -17.28 -23.11 -46.09
N SER A 131 -16.14 -23.28 -46.79
CA SER A 131 -16.08 -23.26 -48.25
C SER A 131 -16.60 -24.55 -48.92
N TYR A 132 -16.74 -25.65 -48.17
CA TYR A 132 -17.23 -26.94 -48.69
C TYR A 132 -18.70 -27.24 -48.30
N LEU A 133 -19.32 -26.42 -47.43
CA LEU A 133 -20.75 -26.51 -47.17
C LEU A 133 -21.55 -25.86 -48.31
N SER A 134 -22.66 -26.48 -48.68
CA SER A 134 -23.53 -26.09 -49.79
C SER A 134 -24.00 -24.64 -49.66
N ILE A 135 -24.11 -23.92 -50.78
CA ILE A 135 -24.54 -22.50 -50.89
C ILE A 135 -25.97 -22.29 -50.34
N TYR A 136 -26.70 -23.37 -50.06
CA TYR A 136 -28.06 -23.37 -49.51
C TYR A 136 -28.13 -23.60 -47.99
N ASP A 137 -27.02 -23.98 -47.35
CA ASP A 137 -26.97 -24.07 -45.89
C ASP A 137 -26.84 -22.65 -45.32
N GLN A 138 -27.74 -22.28 -44.40
CA GLN A 138 -27.65 -21.00 -43.69
C GLN A 138 -26.25 -20.85 -43.09
N PRO A 139 -25.62 -19.65 -43.16
CA PRO A 139 -24.32 -19.44 -42.55
C PRO A 139 -24.48 -19.65 -41.04
N ALA A 140 -24.02 -20.80 -40.55
CA ALA A 140 -23.84 -21.00 -39.13
C ALA A 140 -22.87 -19.91 -38.67
N LEU A 141 -23.29 -19.10 -37.70
CA LEU A 141 -22.48 -18.10 -37.00
C LEU A 141 -21.03 -18.63 -36.83
N PRO A 142 -19.98 -17.79 -36.93
CA PRO A 142 -18.61 -18.24 -36.73
C PRO A 142 -18.48 -18.83 -35.32
N LEU A 143 -18.65 -20.14 -35.23
CA LEU A 143 -18.55 -20.92 -34.00
C LEU A 143 -17.07 -20.99 -33.66
N GLN A 144 -16.54 -19.92 -33.06
CA GLN A 144 -15.19 -19.91 -32.52
C GLN A 144 -15.03 -21.18 -31.67
N ASP A 145 -14.02 -22.00 -31.98
CA ASP A 145 -13.88 -23.31 -31.36
C ASP A 145 -13.76 -23.13 -29.83
N PRO A 146 -14.60 -23.79 -29.00
CA PRO A 146 -14.64 -23.55 -27.55
C PRO A 146 -13.29 -23.78 -26.87
N ILE A 147 -12.41 -24.57 -27.49
CA ILE A 147 -11.05 -24.83 -27.02
C ILE A 147 -10.17 -23.58 -27.15
N ILE A 148 -10.36 -22.76 -28.19
CA ILE A 148 -9.62 -21.50 -28.37
C ILE A 148 -9.96 -20.53 -27.24
N ASP A 149 -11.23 -20.40 -26.89
CA ASP A 149 -11.67 -19.53 -25.79
C ASP A 149 -11.21 -20.04 -24.43
N ALA A 150 -11.23 -21.36 -24.23
CA ALA A 150 -10.68 -21.98 -23.03
C ALA A 150 -9.17 -21.72 -22.90
N ILE A 151 -8.41 -21.83 -23.99
CA ILE A 151 -6.96 -21.54 -24.00
C ILE A 151 -6.70 -20.07 -23.70
N LYS A 152 -7.42 -19.13 -24.33
CA LYS A 152 -7.30 -17.70 -24.05
C LYS A 152 -7.57 -17.39 -22.58
N SER A 153 -8.68 -17.90 -22.04
CA SER A 153 -9.04 -17.74 -20.63
C SER A 153 -7.98 -18.34 -19.68
N ALA A 154 -7.43 -19.51 -20.02
CA ALA A 154 -6.36 -20.14 -19.24
C ALA A 154 -5.06 -19.31 -19.28
N VAL A 155 -4.68 -18.77 -20.43
CA VAL A 155 -3.51 -17.90 -20.60
C VAL A 155 -3.70 -16.57 -19.85
N ASP A 156 -4.88 -15.98 -19.87
CA ASP A 156 -5.19 -14.74 -19.13
C ASP A 156 -5.13 -14.96 -17.61
N ARG A 157 -5.75 -16.05 -17.13
CA ARG A 157 -5.67 -16.47 -15.72
C ARG A 157 -4.23 -16.70 -15.30
N LEU A 158 -3.47 -17.40 -16.14
CA LEU A 158 -2.08 -17.70 -15.89
C LEU A 158 -1.25 -16.41 -15.84
N THR A 159 -1.44 -15.50 -16.80
CA THR A 159 -0.79 -14.18 -16.84
C THR A 159 -1.10 -13.38 -15.58
N HIS A 160 -2.35 -13.36 -15.11
CA HIS A 160 -2.71 -12.68 -13.86
C HIS A 160 -2.08 -13.35 -12.62
N SER A 161 -2.00 -14.68 -12.62
CA SER A 161 -1.39 -15.46 -11.54
C SER A 161 0.15 -15.39 -11.51
N THR A 162 0.80 -15.07 -12.64
CA THR A 162 2.27 -15.03 -12.76
C THR A 162 2.81 -13.63 -13.01
N ASN A 163 1.96 -12.60 -13.08
CA ASN A 163 2.38 -11.22 -13.26
C ASN A 163 3.23 -10.80 -12.06
N PHE A 164 4.53 -11.01 -12.20
CA PHE A 164 5.50 -10.90 -11.13
C PHE A 164 5.67 -9.46 -10.68
N LEU A 165 5.48 -8.49 -11.59
CA LEU A 165 5.38 -7.07 -11.25
C LEU A 165 4.11 -6.76 -10.46
N HIS A 166 2.99 -7.45 -10.67
CA HIS A 166 1.84 -7.30 -9.80
C HIS A 166 2.09 -7.97 -8.45
N PHE A 167 2.82 -9.10 -8.39
CA PHE A 167 3.19 -9.74 -7.13
C PHE A 167 4.25 -8.96 -6.34
N LEU A 168 5.26 -8.37 -7.00
CA LEU A 168 6.26 -7.48 -6.41
C LEU A 168 5.75 -6.07 -6.16
N ALA A 169 4.90 -5.52 -7.03
CA ALA A 169 4.24 -4.24 -6.75
C ALA A 169 3.21 -4.45 -5.66
N GLN A 170 2.46 -5.56 -5.66
CA GLN A 170 1.69 -5.94 -4.47
C GLN A 170 2.61 -6.21 -3.31
N HIS A 171 3.76 -6.86 -3.38
CA HIS A 171 4.63 -7.04 -2.20
C HIS A 171 5.30 -5.74 -1.75
N ALA A 172 5.62 -4.82 -2.66
CA ALA A 172 6.18 -3.50 -2.36
C ALA A 172 5.10 -2.54 -1.84
N LEU A 173 3.85 -2.66 -2.30
CA LEU A 173 2.69 -1.92 -1.82
C LEU A 173 2.10 -2.55 -0.55
N ILE A 174 2.09 -3.87 -0.45
CA ILE A 174 1.79 -4.69 0.73
C ILE A 174 2.90 -4.48 1.76
N MET A 175 4.17 -4.19 1.39
CA MET A 175 5.22 -3.80 2.34
C MET A 175 5.28 -2.30 2.64
N GLN A 176 4.79 -1.43 1.77
CA GLN A 176 4.43 -0.08 2.20
C GLN A 176 3.24 -0.14 3.19
N GLU A 177 2.41 -1.19 3.10
CA GLU A 177 1.45 -1.62 4.13
C GLU A 177 2.04 -2.58 5.20
N GLU A 178 3.25 -3.16 5.08
CA GLU A 178 3.90 -4.07 6.06
C GLU A 178 5.10 -3.43 6.80
N ILE A 179 5.40 -2.15 6.54
CA ILE A 179 5.98 -1.26 7.56
C ILE A 179 4.97 -1.07 8.72
N LEU A 180 3.70 -1.47 8.52
CA LEU A 180 2.81 -1.85 9.62
C LEU A 180 2.91 -3.36 9.86
N PRO A 181 3.19 -3.84 11.08
CA PRO A 181 3.43 -5.26 11.33
C PRO A 181 2.25 -6.14 10.86
N SER A 182 2.56 -7.25 10.16
CA SER A 182 1.55 -8.14 9.58
C SER A 182 0.84 -9.02 10.63
N PRO A 183 -0.42 -9.45 10.38
CA PRO A 183 -1.38 -9.76 11.44
C PRO A 183 -1.47 -11.27 11.70
N THR A 184 -0.56 -11.88 12.47
CA THR A 184 -0.89 -13.02 13.37
C THR A 184 0.28 -13.39 14.26
N GLU A 185 0.52 -12.55 15.28
CA GLU A 185 0.70 -12.91 16.70
C GLU A 185 1.02 -11.63 17.48
N GLN A 186 0.14 -10.64 17.32
CA GLN A 186 0.12 -9.48 18.20
C GLN A 186 -1.06 -9.65 19.14
N LYS A 187 -0.78 -10.32 20.26
CA LYS A 187 -1.54 -10.17 21.50
C LYS A 187 -1.27 -8.80 22.17
N ILE A 188 -0.82 -7.84 21.36
CA ILE A 188 -0.39 -6.47 21.65
C ILE A 188 -0.66 -5.71 20.33
N ASP A 189 -1.87 -5.21 20.03
CA ASP A 189 -2.15 -3.79 20.23
C ASP A 189 -3.66 -3.45 20.07
N ASP A 190 -4.51 -4.05 20.91
CA ASP A 190 -5.84 -3.47 21.22
C ASP A 190 -5.71 -2.12 21.99
N ARG A 191 -4.50 -1.54 22.11
CA ARG A 191 -4.23 -0.28 22.82
C ARG A 191 -4.13 0.96 21.90
N ARG A 192 -3.83 0.81 20.60
CA ARG A 192 -3.70 1.96 19.66
C ARG A 192 -5.02 2.40 19.02
N TYR A 193 -6.01 1.51 18.94
CA TYR A 193 -7.36 1.83 18.48
C TYR A 193 -8.24 2.30 19.64
N ASN A 194 -8.37 3.62 19.79
CA ASN A 194 -9.36 4.20 20.68
C ASN A 194 -10.63 4.53 19.89
N PHE A 195 -11.67 3.71 20.05
CA PHE A 195 -12.98 3.96 19.43
C PHE A 195 -13.48 5.38 19.73
N MET A 196 -13.25 5.86 20.95
CA MET A 196 -13.61 7.23 21.36
C MET A 196 -12.89 8.30 20.53
N SER A 197 -11.59 8.13 20.26
CA SER A 197 -10.83 9.06 19.41
C SER A 197 -11.31 9.03 17.96
N LEU A 198 -11.75 7.87 17.44
CA LEU A 198 -12.41 7.79 16.13
C LEU A 198 -13.75 8.54 16.12
N VAL A 199 -14.58 8.35 17.15
CA VAL A 199 -15.86 9.07 17.28
C VAL A 199 -15.63 10.58 17.37
N LEU A 200 -14.65 11.03 18.15
CA LEU A 200 -14.26 12.45 18.23
C LEU A 200 -13.77 13.00 16.89
N ASN A 201 -13.07 12.18 16.11
CA ASN A 201 -12.59 12.56 14.77
C ASN A 201 -13.75 12.72 13.77
N LEU A 202 -14.71 11.78 13.79
CA LEU A 202 -15.93 11.84 12.98
C LEU A 202 -16.80 13.03 13.41
N ALA A 203 -16.94 13.26 14.72
CA ALA A 203 -17.68 14.38 15.29
C ALA A 203 -17.07 15.73 14.87
N ASN A 204 -15.74 15.86 14.88
CA ASN A 204 -15.05 17.05 14.35
C ASN A 204 -15.46 17.34 12.91
N THR A 205 -15.43 16.30 12.07
CA THR A 205 -15.73 16.40 10.64
C THR A 205 -17.19 16.78 10.40
N PHE A 206 -18.10 16.14 11.12
CA PHE A 206 -19.52 16.46 11.09
C PHE A 206 -19.77 17.91 11.50
N LEU A 207 -19.24 18.31 12.66
CA LEU A 207 -19.44 19.65 13.22
C LEU A 207 -18.85 20.74 12.33
N TYR A 208 -17.68 20.49 11.71
CA TYR A 208 -17.08 21.40 10.73
C TYR A 208 -17.93 21.56 9.47
N MET A 209 -18.55 20.46 9.00
CA MET A 209 -19.46 20.54 7.87
C MET A 209 -20.74 21.30 8.22
N VAL A 210 -21.34 21.05 9.40
CA VAL A 210 -22.46 21.87 9.88
C VAL A 210 -22.07 23.35 9.94
N ASN A 211 -20.90 23.67 10.52
CA ASN A 211 -20.38 25.03 10.62
C ASN A 211 -20.27 25.75 9.27
N THR A 212 -19.85 25.03 8.23
CA THR A 212 -19.64 25.61 6.91
C THR A 212 -20.97 25.94 6.24
N TYR A 213 -21.98 25.07 6.40
CA TYR A 213 -23.24 25.16 5.67
C TYR A 213 -24.39 25.83 6.44
N ILE A 214 -24.34 25.92 7.77
CA ILE A 214 -25.38 26.57 8.58
C ILE A 214 -25.54 28.07 8.29
N ILE A 215 -24.52 28.70 7.70
CA ILE A 215 -24.58 30.13 7.36
C ILE A 215 -25.09 30.40 5.95
N VAL A 216 -25.02 29.42 5.05
CA VAL A 216 -25.37 29.62 3.64
C VAL A 216 -26.80 30.21 3.47
N PRO A 217 -27.84 29.74 4.19
CA PRO A 217 -29.18 30.29 4.04
C PRO A 217 -29.37 31.71 4.59
N THR A 218 -28.53 32.15 5.54
CA THR A 218 -28.67 33.43 6.23
C THR A 218 -27.64 34.47 5.80
N ALA A 219 -26.70 34.11 4.92
CA ALA A 219 -25.59 34.95 4.50
C ALA A 219 -26.04 36.21 3.72
N ASP A 220 -27.12 36.12 2.94
CA ASP A 220 -27.68 37.25 2.19
C ASP A 220 -28.27 38.30 3.15
N ASP A 221 -29.22 37.87 3.98
CA ASP A 221 -29.85 38.71 5.02
C ASP A 221 -28.81 39.34 5.95
N TYR A 222 -27.73 38.61 6.27
CA TYR A 222 -26.67 39.16 7.10
C TYR A 222 -25.85 40.25 6.39
N SER A 223 -25.56 40.08 5.10
CA SER A 223 -24.88 41.10 4.30
C SER A 223 -25.71 42.39 4.23
N ILE A 224 -27.02 42.25 3.97
CA ILE A 224 -27.95 43.37 3.87
C ILE A 224 -28.11 44.08 5.22
N SER A 225 -28.24 43.34 6.33
CA SER A 225 -28.40 43.93 7.66
C SER A 225 -27.17 44.70 8.16
N LEU A 226 -25.98 44.41 7.62
CA LEU A 226 -24.74 45.17 7.86
C LEU A 226 -24.58 46.36 6.89
N GLY A 227 -25.56 46.64 6.04
CA GLY A 227 -25.56 47.75 5.09
C GLY A 227 -24.74 47.50 3.82
N ALA A 228 -24.41 46.25 3.50
CA ALA A 228 -23.71 45.87 2.27
C ALA A 228 -24.67 45.31 1.20
N ALA A 229 -24.22 45.31 -0.05
CA ALA A 229 -24.99 44.72 -1.15
C ALA A 229 -25.11 43.19 -0.98
N ALA A 230 -26.20 42.61 -1.48
CA ALA A 230 -26.42 41.16 -1.49
C ALA A 230 -25.27 40.39 -2.16
N THR A 231 -24.59 40.99 -3.15
CA THR A 231 -23.43 40.38 -3.83
C THR A 231 -22.25 40.06 -2.90
N VAL A 232 -22.16 40.73 -1.74
CA VAL A 232 -21.09 40.47 -0.76
C VAL A 232 -21.31 39.15 -0.01
N CYS A 233 -22.52 38.55 -0.05
CA CYS A 233 -22.78 37.22 0.50
C CYS A 233 -21.86 36.15 -0.13
N GLY A 234 -21.55 36.28 -1.43
CA GLY A 234 -20.61 35.39 -2.12
C GLY A 234 -19.19 35.51 -1.59
N ILE A 235 -18.75 36.71 -1.21
CA ILE A 235 -17.44 36.95 -0.59
C ILE A 235 -17.41 36.36 0.82
N ILE A 236 -18.50 36.52 1.59
CA ILE A 236 -18.64 35.94 2.92
C ILE A 236 -18.51 34.42 2.86
N ILE A 237 -19.23 33.76 1.96
CA ILE A 237 -19.15 32.30 1.77
C ILE A 237 -17.78 31.88 1.24
N GLY A 238 -17.26 32.57 0.23
CA GLY A 238 -16.00 32.24 -0.44
C GLY A 238 -14.75 32.43 0.42
N SER A 239 -14.74 33.44 1.30
CA SER A 239 -13.59 33.74 2.16
C SER A 239 -13.19 32.57 3.05
N MET A 240 -14.16 31.82 3.58
CA MET A 240 -13.92 30.61 4.36
C MET A 240 -13.25 29.51 3.53
N ALA A 241 -13.72 29.28 2.30
CA ALA A 241 -13.16 28.26 1.41
C ALA A 241 -11.71 28.58 1.03
N VAL A 242 -11.40 29.85 0.77
CA VAL A 242 -10.03 30.32 0.49
C VAL A 242 -9.12 30.04 1.69
N ALA A 243 -9.52 30.43 2.90
CA ALA A 243 -8.75 30.17 4.11
C ALA A 243 -8.55 28.67 4.38
N GLN A 244 -9.55 27.84 4.07
CA GLN A 244 -9.49 26.38 4.21
C GLN A 244 -8.41 25.75 3.33
N VAL A 245 -8.18 26.25 2.12
CA VAL A 245 -7.11 25.73 1.23
C VAL A 245 -5.75 25.89 1.91
N PHE A 246 -5.45 27.08 2.43
CA PHE A 246 -4.19 27.34 3.13
C PHE A 246 -4.06 26.52 4.42
N SER A 247 -5.14 26.45 5.19
CA SER A 247 -5.22 25.61 6.40
C SER A 247 -4.86 24.16 6.10
N SER A 248 -5.39 23.58 5.02
CA SER A 248 -5.18 22.17 4.69
C SER A 248 -3.71 21.79 4.53
N VAL A 249 -2.87 22.69 3.98
CA VAL A 249 -1.43 22.47 3.82
C VAL A 249 -0.73 22.51 5.17
N TYR A 250 -1.03 23.52 5.99
CA TYR A 250 -0.41 23.70 7.31
C TYR A 250 -0.76 22.55 8.27
N PHE A 251 -2.04 22.18 8.34
CA PHE A 251 -2.53 21.09 9.17
C PHE A 251 -2.03 19.72 8.67
N SER A 252 -1.86 19.54 7.36
CA SER A 252 -1.23 18.34 6.80
C SER A 252 0.21 18.19 7.30
N ALA A 253 1.01 19.26 7.25
CA ALA A 253 2.38 19.25 7.77
C ALA A 253 2.44 19.02 9.28
N TRP A 254 1.58 19.69 10.06
CA TRP A 254 1.54 19.56 11.52
C TRP A 254 1.09 18.16 11.97
N SER A 255 0.16 17.55 11.24
CA SER A 255 -0.32 16.18 11.53
C SER A 255 0.75 15.10 11.40
N ASN A 256 1.91 15.39 10.79
CA ASN A 256 3.04 14.45 10.80
C ASN A 256 3.58 14.18 12.21
N ARG A 257 3.43 15.15 13.13
CA ARG A 257 4.06 15.10 14.46
C ARG A 257 3.09 14.84 15.60
N SER A 258 1.84 15.25 15.46
CA SER A 258 0.81 15.10 16.50
C SER A 258 -0.57 15.25 15.88
N TYR A 259 -1.54 14.48 16.37
CA TYR A 259 -2.94 14.61 15.97
C TYR A 259 -3.76 15.41 16.98
N PHE A 260 -3.39 15.38 18.26
CA PHE A 260 -4.13 16.06 19.32
C PHE A 260 -3.96 17.59 19.27
N ARG A 261 -2.71 18.06 19.12
CA ARG A 261 -2.41 19.50 19.13
C ARG A 261 -3.09 20.27 18.00
N PRO A 262 -3.09 19.77 16.74
CA PRO A 262 -3.83 20.42 15.68
C PRO A 262 -5.34 20.45 15.93
N LEU A 263 -5.94 19.37 16.46
CA LEU A 263 -7.39 19.32 16.72
C LEU A 263 -7.84 20.33 17.79
N ILE A 264 -7.03 20.52 18.85
CA ILE A 264 -7.27 21.57 19.85
C ILE A 264 -7.18 22.95 19.21
N PHE A 265 -6.10 23.22 18.48
CA PHE A 265 -5.89 24.51 17.83
C PHE A 265 -7.04 24.85 16.86
N SER A 266 -7.44 23.88 16.04
CA SER A 266 -8.61 23.96 15.16
C SER A 266 -9.87 24.35 15.93
N SER A 267 -10.17 23.66 17.04
CA SER A 267 -11.38 23.89 17.82
C SER A 267 -11.41 25.29 18.47
N ILE A 268 -10.25 25.77 18.96
CA ILE A 268 -10.12 27.12 19.53
C ILE A 268 -10.34 28.18 18.44
N VAL A 269 -9.70 28.01 17.28
CA VAL A 269 -9.82 28.94 16.15
C VAL A 269 -11.26 28.98 15.63
N LEU A 270 -11.95 27.84 15.57
CA LEU A 270 -13.36 27.75 15.18
C LEU A 270 -14.31 28.37 16.20
N PHE A 271 -14.02 28.23 17.50
CA PHE A 271 -14.75 28.93 18.55
C PHE A 271 -14.62 30.45 18.39
N VAL A 272 -13.40 30.96 18.25
CA VAL A 272 -13.12 32.39 18.07
C VAL A 272 -13.75 32.91 16.77
N GLY A 273 -13.61 32.18 15.67
CA GLY A 273 -14.18 32.57 14.37
C GLY A 273 -15.71 32.69 14.41
N ASN A 274 -16.40 31.74 15.07
CA ASN A 274 -17.85 31.77 15.22
C ASN A 274 -18.33 32.85 16.19
N ALA A 275 -17.58 33.12 17.27
CA ALA A 275 -17.87 34.23 18.17
C ALA A 275 -17.72 35.58 17.46
N LEU A 276 -16.64 35.77 16.68
CA LEU A 276 -16.44 36.96 15.85
C LEU A 276 -17.53 37.12 14.80
N TYR A 277 -17.94 36.02 14.17
CA TYR A 277 -19.05 36.02 13.22
C TYR A 277 -20.34 36.51 13.88
N ALA A 278 -20.68 36.06 15.09
CA ALA A 278 -21.89 36.49 15.78
C ALA A 278 -21.80 37.97 16.25
N LEU A 279 -20.64 38.37 16.78
CA LEU A 279 -20.40 39.74 17.26
C LEU A 279 -20.34 40.79 16.15
N ALA A 280 -20.12 40.38 14.89
CA ALA A 280 -20.06 41.30 13.76
C ALA A 280 -21.36 42.11 13.58
N TYR A 281 -22.51 41.56 14.00
CA TYR A 281 -23.79 42.27 13.99
C TYR A 281 -23.81 43.40 15.03
N ASP A 282 -23.37 43.12 16.26
CA ASP A 282 -23.35 44.10 17.35
C ASP A 282 -22.33 45.23 17.09
N PHE A 283 -21.21 44.91 16.43
CA PHE A 283 -20.22 45.91 15.99
C PHE A 283 -20.57 46.61 14.67
N ASN A 284 -21.64 46.17 14.00
CA ASN A 284 -22.08 46.67 12.68
C ASN A 284 -20.93 46.77 11.65
N SER A 285 -20.08 45.74 11.57
CA SER A 285 -18.87 45.76 10.73
C SER A 285 -18.69 44.49 9.92
N ILE A 286 -18.73 44.64 8.59
CA ILE A 286 -18.50 43.54 7.65
C ILE A 286 -17.06 43.00 7.70
N TRP A 287 -16.10 43.80 8.14
CA TRP A 287 -14.71 43.36 8.29
C TRP A 287 -14.57 42.35 9.43
N VAL A 288 -15.28 42.57 10.54
CA VAL A 288 -15.31 41.62 11.66
C VAL A 288 -15.94 40.30 11.22
N LEU A 289 -16.99 40.37 10.40
CA LEU A 289 -17.64 39.22 9.79
C LEU A 289 -16.67 38.40 8.93
N LEU A 290 -15.95 39.07 8.02
CA LEU A 290 -14.98 38.43 7.12
C LEU A 290 -13.80 37.85 7.89
N ILE A 291 -13.30 38.54 8.91
CA ILE A 291 -12.25 37.99 9.78
C ILE A 291 -12.77 36.73 10.49
N GLY A 292 -13.98 36.76 11.04
CA GLY A 292 -14.60 35.56 11.63
C GLY A 292 -14.66 34.38 10.65
N ARG A 293 -15.02 34.65 9.38
CA ARG A 293 -15.04 33.64 8.30
C ARG A 293 -13.67 33.06 7.99
N LEU A 294 -12.65 33.92 7.90
CA LEU A 294 -11.28 33.50 7.66
C LEU A 294 -10.78 32.61 8.80
N PHE A 295 -11.06 32.97 10.05
CA PHE A 295 -10.74 32.12 11.21
C PHE A 295 -11.45 30.77 11.12
N CYS A 296 -12.75 30.75 10.80
CA CYS A 296 -13.49 29.49 10.61
C CYS A 296 -12.87 28.60 9.51
N GLY A 297 -12.37 29.18 8.42
CA GLY A 297 -11.66 28.43 7.38
C GLY A 297 -10.27 27.96 7.82
N LEU A 298 -9.53 28.80 8.55
CA LEU A 298 -8.22 28.46 9.11
C LEU A 298 -8.29 27.29 10.10
N GLY A 299 -9.41 27.12 10.81
CA GLY A 299 -9.62 25.99 11.71
C GLY A 299 -9.89 24.64 11.03
N SER A 300 -9.76 24.50 9.70
CA SER A 300 -10.09 23.24 9.01
C SER A 300 -9.13 22.09 9.29
N ALA A 301 -9.48 21.20 10.22
CA ALA A 301 -8.70 19.99 10.53
C ALA A 301 -9.00 18.78 9.63
N ARG A 302 -9.70 18.94 8.50
CA ARG A 302 -10.11 17.81 7.63
C ARG A 302 -8.94 16.95 7.13
N ALA A 303 -7.80 17.58 6.82
CA ALA A 303 -6.60 16.85 6.42
C ALA A 303 -6.11 15.94 7.55
N VAL A 304 -6.11 16.44 8.79
CA VAL A 304 -5.75 15.68 9.99
C VAL A 304 -6.72 14.53 10.22
N ASN A 305 -8.03 14.77 10.08
CA ASN A 305 -9.05 13.74 10.28
C ASN A 305 -8.92 12.57 9.30
N ARG A 306 -8.71 12.88 8.02
CA ARG A 306 -8.51 11.86 7.00
C ARG A 306 -7.23 11.06 7.24
N ARG A 307 -6.17 11.73 7.67
CA ARG A 307 -4.90 11.10 8.02
C ARG A 307 -5.02 10.21 9.26
N TYR A 308 -5.69 10.69 10.31
CA TYR A 308 -5.94 9.91 11.52
C TYR A 308 -6.65 8.58 11.20
N ILE A 309 -7.65 8.59 10.31
CA ILE A 309 -8.31 7.36 9.86
C ILE A 309 -7.35 6.44 9.10
N SER A 310 -6.46 6.99 8.27
CA SER A 310 -5.46 6.20 7.53
C SER A 310 -4.44 5.53 8.46
N ASP A 311 -3.97 6.27 9.46
CA ASP A 311 -2.80 5.90 10.26
C ASP A 311 -3.18 5.12 11.53
N CYS A 312 -4.34 5.43 12.15
CA CYS A 312 -4.71 4.90 13.46
C CYS A 312 -5.82 3.83 13.43
N VAL A 313 -6.56 3.70 12.32
CA VAL A 313 -7.67 2.74 12.22
C VAL A 313 -7.19 1.41 11.61
N PRO A 314 -7.45 0.26 12.25
CA PRO A 314 -7.07 -1.05 11.74
C PRO A 314 -7.58 -1.30 10.31
N LEU A 315 -6.74 -1.90 9.46
CA LEU A 315 -7.01 -2.20 8.05
C LEU A 315 -8.39 -2.83 7.80
N LYS A 316 -8.81 -3.75 8.67
CA LYS A 316 -10.10 -4.46 8.57
C LYS A 316 -11.32 -3.52 8.61
N ILE A 317 -11.25 -2.44 9.39
CA ILE A 317 -12.34 -1.47 9.56
C ILE A 317 -12.05 -0.10 8.93
N ARG A 318 -10.85 0.10 8.37
CA ARG A 318 -10.42 1.37 7.74
C ARG A 318 -11.34 1.83 6.62
N MET A 319 -11.84 0.90 5.80
CA MET A 319 -12.82 1.20 4.76
C MET A 319 -14.15 1.69 5.37
N GLN A 320 -14.63 1.03 6.42
CA GLN A 320 -15.86 1.42 7.12
C GLN A 320 -15.71 2.79 7.80
N ALA A 321 -14.57 3.05 8.45
CA ALA A 321 -14.28 4.35 9.06
C ALA A 321 -14.17 5.48 8.02
N SER A 322 -13.57 5.18 6.86
CA SER A 322 -13.52 6.13 5.73
C SER A 322 -14.91 6.42 5.17
N ALA A 323 -15.75 5.39 5.03
CA ALA A 323 -17.14 5.55 4.62
C ALA A 323 -17.91 6.38 5.67
N ALA A 324 -17.75 6.10 6.95
CA ALA A 324 -18.38 6.85 8.04
C ALA A 324 -17.93 8.32 8.07
N PHE A 325 -16.68 8.63 7.76
CA PHE A 325 -16.20 10.01 7.60
C PHE A 325 -16.90 10.75 6.45
N VAL A 326 -17.08 10.09 5.30
CA VAL A 326 -17.81 10.66 4.16
C VAL A 326 -19.29 10.85 4.52
N SER A 327 -19.92 9.84 5.14
CA SER A 327 -21.31 9.92 5.62
C SER A 327 -21.51 11.03 6.65
N ALA A 328 -20.62 11.15 7.64
CA ALA A 328 -20.64 12.22 8.63
C ALA A 328 -20.48 13.60 7.97
N SER A 329 -19.62 13.70 6.94
CA SER A 329 -19.49 14.94 6.16
C SER A 329 -20.80 15.29 5.46
N ALA A 330 -21.38 14.34 4.73
CA ALA A 330 -22.64 14.53 4.00
C ALA A 330 -23.80 14.89 4.94
N LEU A 331 -23.88 14.22 6.10
CA LEU A 331 -24.87 14.52 7.11
C LEU A 331 -24.69 15.94 7.66
N GLY A 332 -23.46 16.37 7.92
CA GLY A 332 -23.18 17.74 8.37
C GLY A 332 -23.57 18.80 7.34
N MET A 333 -23.31 18.54 6.05
CA MET A 333 -23.72 19.43 4.95
C MET A 333 -25.25 19.57 4.87
N ALA A 334 -25.99 18.49 5.10
CA ALA A 334 -27.46 18.51 5.11
C ALA A 334 -28.02 19.14 6.40
N CYS A 335 -27.44 18.83 7.56
CA CYS A 335 -27.88 19.35 8.86
C CYS A 335 -27.63 20.85 9.01
N GLY A 336 -26.58 21.41 8.37
CA GLY A 336 -26.27 22.84 8.43
C GLY A 336 -27.47 23.72 8.07
N PRO A 337 -27.96 23.70 6.82
CA PRO A 337 -29.11 24.51 6.41
C PRO A 337 -30.40 24.19 7.18
N ALA A 338 -30.60 22.91 7.55
CA ALA A 338 -31.77 22.50 8.33
C ALA A 338 -31.79 23.14 9.73
N LEU A 339 -30.64 23.18 10.43
CA LEU A 339 -30.50 23.87 11.71
C LEU A 339 -30.68 25.38 11.54
N ALA A 340 -30.11 25.97 10.48
CA ALA A 340 -30.27 27.39 10.19
C ALA A 340 -31.76 27.79 10.04
N GLY A 341 -32.56 26.95 9.38
CA GLY A 341 -34.00 27.17 9.21
C GLY A 341 -34.81 27.01 10.50
N LEU A 342 -34.34 26.20 11.46
CA LEU A 342 -35.00 26.04 12.77
C LEU A 342 -34.65 27.20 13.73
N LEU A 343 -33.49 27.83 13.55
CA LEU A 343 -32.94 28.90 14.38
C LEU A 343 -33.53 30.29 14.05
N GLN A 344 -34.86 30.38 13.91
CA GLN A 344 -35.59 31.62 13.59
C GLN A 344 -36.13 32.33 14.84
N THR A 345 -35.33 32.44 15.90
CA THR A 345 -35.75 33.11 17.14
C THR A 345 -35.06 34.46 17.30
N ASN A 346 -35.82 35.42 17.83
CA ASN A 346 -35.36 36.80 18.04
C ASN A 346 -35.50 37.17 19.51
N PHE A 347 -34.38 37.28 20.21
CA PHE A 347 -34.33 37.80 21.59
C PHE A 347 -32.99 38.50 21.85
N LYS A 348 -32.96 39.35 22.88
CA LYS A 348 -31.75 40.10 23.27
C LYS A 348 -31.42 39.79 24.72
N ILE A 349 -30.20 39.34 25.00
CA ILE A 349 -29.72 39.00 26.35
C ILE A 349 -28.39 39.72 26.57
N PHE A 350 -28.27 40.47 27.68
CA PHE A 350 -27.03 41.17 28.11
C PHE A 350 -26.26 41.88 26.97
N ASN A 351 -26.93 42.75 26.21
CA ASN A 351 -26.38 43.49 25.05
C ASN A 351 -25.96 42.66 23.82
N LEU A 352 -26.07 41.33 23.84
CA LEU A 352 -25.85 40.48 22.67
C LEU A 352 -27.17 40.24 21.93
N THR A 353 -27.15 40.42 20.61
CA THR A 353 -28.31 40.18 19.76
C THR A 353 -28.35 38.71 19.31
N PHE A 354 -29.44 38.01 19.65
CA PHE A 354 -29.74 36.67 19.16
C PHE A 354 -30.87 36.81 18.14
N ASN A 355 -30.47 36.86 16.87
CA ASN A 355 -31.36 36.98 15.72
C ASN A 355 -31.07 35.82 14.77
N GLN A 356 -31.93 35.57 13.79
CA GLN A 356 -31.79 34.52 12.78
C GLN A 356 -30.40 34.49 12.09
N VAL A 357 -29.75 35.66 11.97
CA VAL A 357 -28.41 35.79 11.35
C VAL A 357 -27.24 35.52 12.31
N THR A 358 -27.37 35.87 13.61
CA THR A 358 -26.29 35.72 14.61
C THR A 358 -26.37 34.41 15.39
N LEU A 359 -27.58 33.85 15.54
CA LEU A 359 -27.85 32.65 16.32
C LEU A 359 -27.10 31.42 15.82
N PRO A 360 -26.95 31.18 14.49
CA PRO A 360 -26.04 30.14 13.98
C PRO A 360 -24.61 30.26 14.50
N GLY A 361 -24.07 31.48 14.59
CA GLY A 361 -22.72 31.72 15.09
C GLY A 361 -22.58 31.36 16.58
N TRP A 362 -23.53 31.80 17.41
CA TRP A 362 -23.53 31.47 18.84
C TRP A 362 -23.70 29.98 19.11
N VAL A 363 -24.62 29.31 18.41
CA VAL A 363 -24.85 27.87 18.53
C VAL A 363 -23.59 27.10 18.14
N MET A 364 -22.96 27.47 17.02
CA MET A 364 -21.72 26.82 16.59
C MET A 364 -20.55 27.10 17.52
N ALA A 365 -20.42 28.32 18.06
CA ALA A 365 -19.40 28.64 19.06
C ALA A 365 -19.57 27.75 20.31
N ALA A 366 -20.78 27.64 20.84
CA ALA A 366 -21.07 26.76 21.97
C ALA A 366 -20.76 25.29 21.65
N ALA A 367 -21.15 24.80 20.46
CA ALA A 367 -20.87 23.44 20.04
C ALA A 367 -19.36 23.15 19.91
N TRP A 368 -18.57 24.09 19.38
CA TRP A 368 -17.11 23.97 19.31
C TRP A 368 -16.44 24.00 20.68
N LEU A 369 -16.97 24.77 21.64
CA LEU A 369 -16.50 24.78 23.01
C LEU A 369 -16.79 23.44 23.71
N VAL A 370 -18.00 22.90 23.55
CA VAL A 370 -18.36 21.57 24.07
C VAL A 370 -17.47 20.49 23.44
N TYR A 371 -17.25 20.57 22.13
CA TYR A 371 -16.35 19.67 21.42
C TYR A 371 -14.91 19.77 21.95
N LEU A 372 -14.40 20.98 22.22
CA LEU A 372 -13.07 21.19 22.78
C LEU A 372 -12.92 20.54 24.16
N VAL A 373 -13.92 20.70 25.04
CA VAL A 373 -13.93 20.07 26.36
C VAL A 373 -13.98 18.54 26.23
N TRP A 374 -14.82 18.03 25.32
CA TRP A 374 -14.91 16.59 25.09
C TRP A 374 -13.62 16.01 24.51
N LEU A 375 -12.99 16.72 23.56
CA LEU A 375 -11.69 16.37 23.00
C LEU A 375 -10.62 16.32 24.09
N TRP A 376 -10.57 17.31 24.98
CA TRP A 376 -9.57 17.34 26.04
C TRP A 376 -9.72 16.17 27.03
N ILE A 377 -10.94 15.80 27.40
CA ILE A 377 -11.17 14.72 28.38
C ILE A 377 -10.99 13.34 27.76
N ALA A 378 -11.47 13.14 26.53
CA ALA A 378 -11.69 11.80 25.98
C ALA A 378 -10.74 11.42 24.83
N PHE A 379 -9.95 12.35 24.29
CA PHE A 379 -8.99 12.04 23.24
C PHE A 379 -7.71 11.50 23.82
N ASN A 380 -7.40 10.25 23.49
CA ASN A 380 -6.14 9.63 23.81
C ASN A 380 -5.24 9.65 22.57
N GLU A 381 -4.09 10.32 22.66
CA GLU A 381 -3.15 10.46 21.54
C GLU A 381 -2.42 9.12 21.31
N PRO A 382 -2.51 8.53 20.11
CA PRO A 382 -1.73 7.34 19.79
C PRO A 382 -0.25 7.72 19.78
N ALA A 383 0.59 6.97 20.48
CA ALA A 383 2.03 7.18 20.47
C ALA A 383 2.54 7.12 19.03
N LEU A 384 2.99 8.25 18.48
CA LEU A 384 3.77 8.28 17.26
C LEU A 384 5.16 7.77 17.66
N GLU A 385 5.63 6.70 17.02
CA GLU A 385 7.01 6.24 17.19
C GLU A 385 7.92 7.38 16.71
N GLU A 386 8.59 8.06 17.65
CA GLU A 386 9.63 9.02 17.31
C GLU A 386 10.70 8.27 16.51
N ASP A 387 11.08 8.83 15.36
CA ASP A 387 12.11 8.31 14.45
C ASP A 387 13.35 7.85 15.23
N ASN A 388 13.51 6.53 15.36
CA ASN A 388 14.70 5.86 15.90
C ASN A 388 15.90 5.91 14.91
N VAL A 389 16.07 7.03 14.21
CA VAL A 389 17.18 7.23 13.25
C VAL A 389 18.50 7.51 13.99
N GLU A 390 18.46 8.07 15.21
CA GLU A 390 19.69 8.32 15.99
C GLU A 390 20.26 7.08 16.72
N SER A 391 19.44 6.05 16.94
CA SER A 391 19.87 4.83 17.63
C SER A 391 20.54 3.82 16.69
N GLN A 392 20.21 3.85 15.39
CA GLN A 392 20.83 2.96 14.40
C GLN A 392 22.24 3.43 13.97
N SER A 393 22.53 4.74 13.91
CA SER A 393 23.88 5.21 13.53
C SER A 393 24.94 4.90 14.60
N LYS A 394 24.57 4.88 15.89
CA LYS A 394 25.47 4.50 16.99
C LYS A 394 25.71 2.98 17.06
N ALA A 395 24.74 2.17 16.63
CA ALA A 395 24.89 0.71 16.57
C ALA A 395 25.75 0.30 15.36
N GLU A 396 25.57 0.92 14.20
CA GLU A 396 26.40 0.69 13.01
C GLU A 396 27.86 1.14 13.23
N THR A 397 28.08 2.25 13.95
CA THR A 397 29.45 2.70 14.29
C THR A 397 30.15 1.73 15.24
N LYS A 398 29.44 1.15 16.23
CA LYS A 398 30.01 0.13 17.13
C LYS A 398 30.25 -1.21 16.43
N GLN A 399 29.41 -1.61 15.48
CA GLN A 399 29.56 -2.87 14.76
C GLN A 399 30.70 -2.81 13.73
N ASN A 400 30.94 -1.66 13.11
CA ASN A 400 32.08 -1.44 12.24
C ASN A 400 33.41 -1.40 13.02
N ASP A 401 33.44 -0.82 14.23
CA ASP A 401 34.63 -0.79 15.09
C ASP A 401 35.00 -2.17 15.67
N VAL A 402 34.00 -3.05 15.89
CA VAL A 402 34.23 -4.45 16.28
C VAL A 402 34.69 -5.31 15.09
N MET A 403 34.18 -5.04 13.89
CA MET A 403 34.56 -5.78 12.67
C MET A 403 35.97 -5.39 12.18
N GLU A 404 36.41 -4.14 12.33
CA GLU A 404 37.80 -3.73 12.07
C GLU A 404 38.80 -4.31 13.08
N ARG A 405 38.39 -4.55 14.34
CA ARG A 405 39.25 -5.20 15.35
C ARG A 405 39.36 -6.71 15.15
N GLY A 406 38.31 -7.36 14.65
CA GLY A 406 38.33 -8.79 14.30
C GLY A 406 39.24 -9.12 13.11
N LEU A 407 39.52 -8.15 12.23
CA LEU A 407 40.38 -8.33 11.04
C LEU A 407 41.88 -8.17 11.31
N LYS A 408 42.29 -7.79 12.53
CA LYS A 408 43.70 -7.52 12.90
C LYS A 408 44.34 -8.58 13.80
N GLN A 409 43.74 -9.75 14.00
CA GLN A 409 44.39 -10.87 14.69
C GLN A 409 45.04 -11.82 13.68
N PRO A 410 46.33 -12.17 13.82
CA PRO A 410 47.01 -13.08 12.91
C PRO A 410 46.52 -14.51 13.16
N LEU A 411 45.88 -15.09 12.15
CA LEU A 411 45.55 -16.51 12.10
C LEU A 411 46.83 -17.33 11.88
N LEU A 412 47.45 -17.80 12.96
CA LEU A 412 48.39 -18.91 12.91
C LEU A 412 47.95 -19.99 13.90
N LEU A 413 47.34 -21.03 13.34
CA LEU A 413 47.26 -22.36 13.93
C LEU A 413 48.63 -23.01 13.77
N THR A 414 49.35 -23.23 14.87
CA THR A 414 50.41 -24.22 14.93
C THR A 414 49.95 -25.35 15.82
N SER A 415 49.80 -26.50 15.18
CA SER A 415 49.64 -27.81 15.78
C SER A 415 50.86 -28.16 16.63
N GLU A 416 50.66 -28.59 17.87
CA GLU A 416 51.47 -29.65 18.45
C GLU A 416 50.66 -30.43 19.50
N GLN A 417 50.68 -31.75 19.31
CA GLN A 417 50.05 -32.75 20.15
C GLN A 417 50.81 -32.91 21.47
N SER A 418 50.09 -33.20 22.55
CA SER A 418 50.07 -34.53 23.19
C SER A 418 49.95 -34.47 24.72
N ARG A 419 49.21 -35.47 25.26
CA ARG A 419 49.21 -35.99 26.64
C ARG A 419 48.55 -35.09 27.68
N SER A 420 47.82 -35.57 28.69
CA SER A 420 47.24 -36.86 29.07
C SER A 420 46.46 -36.59 30.36
N SER A 421 45.35 -37.30 30.56
CA SER A 421 44.79 -37.81 31.83
C SER A 421 44.89 -37.01 33.15
N GLU A 422 43.72 -36.94 33.80
CA GLU A 422 43.48 -37.17 35.25
C GLU A 422 43.66 -36.04 36.29
N ASP A 423 42.58 -35.94 37.09
CA ASP A 423 42.46 -35.71 38.54
C ASP A 423 42.58 -34.33 39.23
N GLN A 424 41.46 -34.01 39.88
CA GLN A 424 41.22 -33.57 41.28
C GLN A 424 42.23 -32.69 42.04
N ASP A 425 41.63 -31.64 42.63
CA ASP A 425 41.78 -31.08 43.98
C ASP A 425 43.10 -30.48 44.51
N GLN A 426 42.92 -29.26 45.02
CA GLN A 426 43.46 -28.65 46.25
C GLN A 426 44.82 -27.94 46.32
N ASP A 427 44.71 -26.78 46.98
CA ASP A 427 45.62 -26.08 47.92
C ASP A 427 46.79 -25.21 47.43
N ASP A 428 46.67 -23.93 47.82
CA ASP A 428 47.58 -23.10 48.61
C ASP A 428 49.10 -23.10 48.33
N GLY A 429 49.65 -21.89 48.28
CA GLY A 429 51.04 -21.65 48.64
C GLY A 429 51.73 -20.54 47.86
N ASP A 430 51.93 -19.40 48.53
CA ASP A 430 52.85 -18.33 48.19
C ASP A 430 54.27 -18.85 47.87
N ASP A 431 54.99 -18.20 46.96
CA ASP A 431 56.19 -17.41 47.30
C ASP A 431 56.96 -16.93 46.06
N GLU A 432 57.66 -15.84 46.32
CA GLU A 432 58.34 -14.87 45.46
C GLU A 432 59.56 -15.39 44.66
N ILE A 433 60.09 -14.45 43.87
CA ILE A 433 61.49 -14.25 43.40
C ILE A 433 61.64 -14.42 41.88
N GLU A 434 61.66 -13.35 41.07
CA GLU A 434 62.73 -12.36 40.80
C GLU A 434 63.71 -12.78 39.68
N CYS A 435 64.20 -11.74 38.98
CA CYS A 435 65.26 -11.68 37.95
C CYS A 435 64.83 -11.99 36.49
N ASP A 436 64.71 -11.01 35.58
CA ASP A 436 65.68 -10.00 35.05
C ASP A 436 66.43 -10.50 33.79
N GLY A 437 66.66 -9.58 32.84
CA GLY A 437 67.45 -9.74 31.62
C GLY A 437 66.64 -9.54 30.33
N SER A 438 66.33 -8.31 29.88
CA SER A 438 67.21 -7.33 29.20
C SER A 438 67.44 -7.58 27.70
N GLU A 439 67.64 -6.47 26.97
CA GLU A 439 68.05 -6.25 25.56
C GLU A 439 66.89 -6.05 24.53
N GLU A 440 66.42 -4.83 24.27
CA GLU A 440 66.97 -3.76 23.38
C GLU A 440 67.23 -4.26 21.94
N ALA A 441 66.34 -3.96 20.96
CA ALA A 441 66.34 -2.78 20.05
C ALA A 441 66.86 -3.16 18.63
N PRO A 442 66.74 -2.31 17.58
CA PRO A 442 65.52 -1.71 17.05
C PRO A 442 65.44 -1.76 15.48
N GLU A 443 64.37 -1.17 14.94
CA GLU A 443 64.26 -0.47 13.63
C GLU A 443 64.67 -1.17 12.30
N GLU A 444 63.73 -1.28 11.36
CA GLU A 444 63.80 -0.44 10.16
C GLU A 444 62.52 -0.38 9.33
N CYS A 445 62.30 0.83 8.81
CA CYS A 445 61.19 1.35 8.04
C CYS A 445 61.29 0.93 6.55
N ARG A 446 60.16 0.67 5.87
CA ARG A 446 59.94 1.11 4.46
C ARG A 446 58.48 0.95 4.02
N ARG A 447 57.93 2.09 3.58
CA ARG A 447 56.63 2.30 2.93
C ARG A 447 56.70 2.01 1.41
N PRO A 448 55.56 2.00 0.69
CA PRO A 448 55.27 1.04 -0.38
C PRO A 448 55.60 1.55 -1.79
N ALA A 449 55.72 0.61 -2.73
CA ALA A 449 55.77 0.88 -4.17
C ALA A 449 54.48 0.40 -4.85
N ASN A 450 53.87 1.29 -5.62
CA ASN A 450 52.78 1.02 -6.54
C ASN A 450 53.31 0.49 -7.89
N SER A 451 52.50 -0.40 -8.47
CA SER A 451 52.08 -0.51 -9.88
C SER A 451 52.84 -1.35 -10.93
N ILE A 452 51.97 -1.94 -11.79
CA ILE A 452 52.10 -2.48 -13.17
C ILE A 452 52.82 -3.85 -13.27
N VAL A 453 52.49 -4.85 -14.11
CA VAL A 453 51.86 -5.03 -15.45
C VAL A 453 51.39 -6.51 -15.48
N SER A 454 50.36 -6.98 -16.19
CA SER A 454 50.08 -6.85 -17.62
C SER A 454 48.67 -7.29 -18.02
#